data_AF-A0A7S3P8Q7-F1
#
_entry.id   AF-A0A7S3P8Q7-F1
#
_cell.length_a   1.000
_cell.length_b   1.000
_cell.length_c   1.000
_cell.angle_alpha   90.00
_cell.angle_beta   90.00
_cell.angle_gamma   90.00
#
_symmetry.space_group_name_H-M   'P 1'
#
loop_
_entity.id
_entity.type
_entity.pdbx_description
1 polymer ?
#
loop_
_entity_poly.entity_id
_entity_poly.type
_entity_poly.pdbx_seq_one_letter_code
_entity_poly.pdbx_strand_id
1 'polypeptide(L)'
;KPYCNLMLLLGRGKFLRRNAREPIPGKGGDYYLINGISVAQGPNYALAKRMQHWRAIIARSQGCTVSSNIAPSTSTVSVTQNRTFAWAYEGMPYFKPFEIFAPETSNAVMSAILFHDLHDPSSVANPKTSIANPNQLFSYGSFHGGVWRCAYEVDSIGEASVFRYFGRLAQPYFYGALAVGVAAAGMFMASSSS
;
A
#
# COMPACT_ATOMS: atom_id res chain seq x y z
N LYS A 1 -15.78 -4.95 -7.80
CA LYS A 1 -16.39 -5.49 -6.56
C LYS A 1 -17.49 -4.53 -6.11
N PRO A 2 -18.65 -4.99 -5.62
CA PRO A 2 -19.80 -4.12 -5.26
C PRO A 2 -19.42 -3.01 -4.28
N TYR A 3 -18.61 -3.34 -3.26
CA TYR A 3 -18.06 -2.40 -2.29
C TYR A 3 -17.24 -1.25 -2.92
N CYS A 4 -16.41 -1.54 -3.93
CA CYS A 4 -15.61 -0.51 -4.61
C CYS A 4 -16.50 0.44 -5.41
N ASN A 5 -17.55 -0.09 -6.06
CA ASN A 5 -18.51 0.73 -6.81
C ASN A 5 -19.30 1.66 -5.87
N LEU A 6 -19.69 1.17 -4.69
CA LEU A 6 -20.32 1.99 -3.65
C LEU A 6 -19.39 3.12 -3.17
N MET A 7 -18.12 2.82 -2.92
CA MET A 7 -17.15 3.84 -2.49
C MET A 7 -16.84 4.87 -3.58
N LEU A 8 -16.81 4.46 -4.85
CA LEU A 8 -16.66 5.39 -5.97
C LEU A 8 -17.87 6.34 -6.08
N LEU A 9 -19.08 5.81 -5.86
CA LEU A 9 -20.32 6.58 -5.86
C LEU A 9 -20.36 7.60 -4.72
N LEU A 10 -20.00 7.19 -3.50
CA LEU A 10 -20.03 8.04 -2.30
C LEU A 10 -18.86 9.02 -2.24
N GLY A 11 -17.70 8.65 -2.81
CA GLY A 11 -16.43 9.36 -2.64
C GLY A 11 -16.20 10.57 -3.55
N ARG A 12 -17.10 10.87 -4.52
CA ARG A 12 -16.94 11.94 -5.52
C ARG A 12 -15.52 12.01 -6.13
N GLY A 13 -14.93 10.85 -6.43
CA GLY A 13 -13.58 10.74 -7.02
C GLY A 13 -12.39 10.87 -6.06
N LYS A 14 -12.61 11.07 -4.75
CA LYS A 14 -11.53 11.13 -3.76
C LYS A 14 -11.00 9.75 -3.37
N PHE A 15 -11.87 8.74 -3.32
CA PHE A 15 -11.52 7.35 -3.00
C PHE A 15 -11.20 6.53 -4.23
N LEU A 16 -10.36 5.51 -4.05
CA LEU A 16 -10.07 4.50 -5.06
C LEU A 16 -9.60 5.11 -6.40
N ARG A 17 -8.68 6.08 -6.32
CA ARG A 17 -8.06 6.70 -7.50
C ARG A 17 -7.23 5.67 -8.23
N ARG A 18 -7.36 5.57 -9.54
CA ARG A 18 -6.65 4.57 -10.37
C ARG A 18 -5.13 4.78 -10.28
N ASN A 19 -4.41 3.70 -9.96
CA ASN A 19 -2.94 3.68 -9.94
C ASN A 19 -2.32 3.20 -11.25
N ALA A 20 -3.07 2.50 -12.10
CA ALA A 20 -2.63 2.11 -13.44
C ALA A 20 -2.55 3.34 -14.35
N ARG A 21 -1.33 3.87 -14.50
CA ARG A 21 -0.97 4.98 -15.40
C ARG A 21 -0.31 4.41 -16.65
N GLU A 22 -0.50 5.10 -17.77
CA GLU A 22 0.22 4.76 -19.00
C GLU A 22 1.73 4.96 -18.80
N PRO A 23 2.58 4.11 -19.40
CA PRO A 23 4.01 4.30 -19.36
C PRO A 23 4.39 5.61 -20.03
N ILE A 24 5.46 6.22 -19.53
CA ILE A 24 6.04 7.42 -20.11
C ILE A 24 7.25 7.01 -20.96
N PRO A 25 7.25 7.28 -22.27
CA PRO A 25 8.40 6.97 -23.11
C PRO A 25 9.57 7.89 -22.73
N GLY A 26 10.77 7.33 -22.70
CA GLY A 26 11.99 8.10 -22.44
C GLY A 26 13.23 7.44 -23.01
N LYS A 27 14.37 8.13 -22.88
CA LYS A 27 15.67 7.56 -23.25
C LYS A 27 15.93 6.34 -22.37
N GLY A 28 16.11 5.17 -23.00
CA GLY A 28 16.28 3.89 -22.28
C GLY A 28 15.00 3.07 -22.09
N GLY A 29 13.87 3.48 -22.69
CA GLY A 29 12.64 2.70 -22.76
C GLY A 29 11.46 3.36 -22.04
N ASP A 30 10.43 2.57 -21.81
CA ASP A 30 9.21 2.99 -21.12
C ASP A 30 9.40 2.99 -19.60
N TYR A 31 8.92 4.06 -18.95
CA TYR A 31 9.00 4.24 -17.51
C TYR A 31 7.62 4.26 -16.86
N TYR A 32 7.51 3.58 -15.72
CA TYR A 32 6.27 3.51 -14.93
C TYR A 32 6.38 4.39 -13.70
N LEU A 33 5.33 5.19 -13.46
CA LEU A 33 5.26 6.09 -12.31
C LEU A 33 4.34 5.52 -11.23
N ILE A 34 4.79 5.65 -9.98
CA ILE A 34 3.95 5.43 -8.80
C ILE A 34 3.86 6.73 -8.01
N ASN A 35 2.64 7.09 -7.59
CA ASN A 35 2.44 8.16 -6.63
C ASN A 35 2.54 7.62 -5.20
N GLY A 36 3.70 7.80 -4.57
CA GLY A 36 3.95 7.45 -3.18
C GLY A 36 3.78 8.61 -2.19
N ILE A 37 3.25 9.76 -2.63
CA ILE A 37 3.10 10.94 -1.77
C ILE A 37 1.81 10.82 -0.97
N SER A 38 1.90 10.97 0.35
CA SER A 38 0.74 11.08 1.23
C SER A 38 0.49 12.54 1.61
N VAL A 39 -0.71 13.04 1.35
CA VAL A 39 -1.09 14.42 1.72
C VAL A 39 -1.08 14.57 3.24
N ALA A 40 -1.52 13.55 3.97
CA ALA A 40 -1.56 13.54 5.43
C ALA A 40 -0.19 13.72 6.10
N GLN A 41 0.90 13.35 5.42
CA GLN A 41 2.26 13.53 5.96
C GLN A 41 2.81 14.95 5.76
N GLY A 42 2.17 15.75 4.90
CA GLY A 42 2.52 17.14 4.65
C GLY A 42 3.75 17.34 3.76
N PRO A 43 3.96 18.57 3.26
CA PRO A 43 5.00 18.89 2.28
C PRO A 43 6.42 18.73 2.83
N ASN A 44 6.64 19.02 4.12
CA ASN A 44 7.96 18.89 4.75
C ASN A 44 8.44 17.44 4.78
N TYR A 45 7.55 16.50 5.10
CA TYR A 45 7.89 15.08 5.09
C TYR A 45 8.16 14.58 3.66
N ALA A 46 7.33 15.00 2.70
CA ALA A 46 7.53 14.68 1.29
C ALA A 46 8.89 15.17 0.78
N LEU A 47 9.27 16.42 1.11
CA LEU A 47 10.58 16.96 0.78
C LEU A 47 11.70 16.18 1.47
N ALA A 48 11.59 15.89 2.76
CA ALA A 48 12.60 15.13 3.50
C ALA A 48 12.87 13.76 2.87
N LYS A 49 11.82 13.00 2.53
CA LYS A 49 11.96 11.71 1.84
C LYS A 49 12.53 11.86 0.44
N ARG A 50 12.15 12.91 -0.29
CA ARG A 50 12.71 13.18 -1.61
C ARG A 50 14.20 13.51 -1.55
N MET A 51 14.63 14.28 -0.55
CA MET A 51 16.05 14.58 -0.32
C MET A 51 16.87 13.32 -0.04
N GLN A 52 16.31 12.34 0.68
CA GLN A 52 16.96 11.04 0.89
C GLN A 52 17.24 10.32 -0.44
N HIS A 53 16.26 10.28 -1.36
CA HIS A 53 16.46 9.72 -2.70
C HIS A 53 17.51 10.49 -3.53
N TRP A 54 17.48 11.82 -3.50
CA TRP A 54 18.48 12.61 -4.24
C TRP A 54 19.89 12.37 -3.72
N ARG A 55 20.08 12.31 -2.40
CA ARG A 55 21.38 11.98 -1.81
C ARG A 55 21.87 10.59 -2.22
N ALA A 56 20.97 9.59 -2.26
CA ALA A 56 21.30 8.24 -2.73
C ALA A 56 21.75 8.24 -4.20
N ILE A 57 21.03 8.94 -5.09
CA ILE A 57 21.40 9.09 -6.50
C ILE A 57 22.78 9.75 -6.64
N ILE A 58 23.01 10.87 -5.93
CA ILE A 58 24.26 11.62 -6.00
C ILE A 58 25.42 10.76 -5.50
N ALA A 59 25.29 10.11 -4.34
CA ALA A 59 26.33 9.26 -3.78
C ALA A 59 26.70 8.11 -4.74
N ARG A 60 25.70 7.46 -5.36
CA ARG A 60 25.95 6.42 -6.35
C ARG A 60 26.67 6.95 -7.58
N SER A 61 26.27 8.12 -8.08
CA SER A 61 26.92 8.76 -9.23
C SER A 61 28.39 9.12 -8.97
N GLN A 62 28.76 9.29 -7.69
CA GLN A 62 30.13 9.56 -7.23
C GLN A 62 30.94 8.27 -6.99
N GLY A 63 30.40 7.10 -7.34
CA GLY A 63 31.11 5.82 -7.21
C GLY A 63 30.94 5.11 -5.87
N CYS A 64 29.98 5.54 -5.03
CA CYS A 64 29.63 4.79 -3.81
C CYS A 64 28.65 3.65 -4.12
N THR A 65 28.80 2.52 -3.44
CA THR A 65 27.74 1.51 -3.36
C THR A 65 26.59 2.05 -2.51
N VAL A 66 25.35 2.00 -3.03
CA VAL A 66 24.18 2.57 -2.36
C VAL A 66 23.03 1.56 -2.35
N SER A 67 22.71 1.01 -1.17
CA SER A 67 21.50 0.20 -0.96
C SER A 67 20.37 1.13 -0.49
N SER A 68 19.36 1.33 -1.33
CA SER A 68 18.20 2.18 -1.03
C SER A 68 16.93 1.56 -1.60
N ASN A 69 16.47 0.51 -0.93
CA ASN A 69 15.34 -0.29 -1.39
C ASN A 69 14.01 0.23 -0.84
N ILE A 70 12.94 0.07 -1.63
CA ILE A 70 11.59 0.41 -1.18
C ILE A 70 11.04 -0.76 -0.35
N ALA A 71 10.84 -0.50 0.93
CA ALA A 71 10.27 -1.42 1.91
C ALA A 71 8.74 -1.50 1.79
N PRO A 72 8.11 -2.58 2.29
CA PRO A 72 6.67 -2.72 2.27
C PRO A 72 6.03 -1.90 3.40
N SER A 73 4.71 -1.72 3.31
CA SER A 73 3.94 -1.26 4.48
C SER A 73 4.07 -2.30 5.60
N THR A 74 4.56 -1.85 6.76
CA THR A 74 4.95 -2.71 7.88
C THR A 74 4.21 -2.27 9.13
N SER A 75 3.61 -3.21 9.86
CA SER A 75 2.81 -2.94 11.07
C SER A 75 3.69 -2.65 12.30
N THR A 76 4.59 -1.67 12.19
CA THR A 76 5.43 -1.24 13.31
C THR A 76 4.60 -0.53 14.37
N VAL A 77 5.04 -0.62 15.63
CA VAL A 77 4.40 0.09 16.76
C VAL A 77 4.25 1.58 16.49
N SER A 78 5.24 2.20 15.83
CA SER A 78 5.22 3.62 15.48
C SER A 78 4.09 4.01 14.53
N VAL A 79 3.58 3.08 13.73
CA VAL A 79 2.46 3.28 12.81
C VAL A 79 1.15 2.87 13.48
N THR A 80 1.11 1.69 14.10
CA THR A 80 -0.12 1.11 14.66
C THR A 80 -0.56 1.76 15.98
N GLN A 81 0.32 2.51 16.66
CA GLN A 81 -0.09 3.35 17.81
C GLN A 81 -1.16 4.39 17.43
N ASN A 82 -1.21 4.82 16.17
CA ASN A 82 -2.30 5.64 15.67
C ASN A 82 -3.46 4.73 15.24
N ARG A 83 -4.58 4.81 15.97
CA ARG A 83 -5.75 3.95 15.77
C ARG A 83 -6.31 4.00 14.35
N THR A 84 -6.33 5.16 13.71
CA THR A 84 -6.84 5.31 12.35
C THR A 84 -5.95 4.56 11.35
N PHE A 85 -4.63 4.65 11.50
CA PHE A 85 -3.70 3.88 10.68
C PHE A 85 -3.79 2.38 10.97
N ALA A 86 -3.92 1.97 12.23
CA ALA A 86 -4.12 0.57 12.58
C ALA A 86 -5.37 -0.02 11.90
N TRP A 87 -6.52 0.66 11.98
CA TRP A 87 -7.74 0.21 11.31
C TRP A 87 -7.62 0.20 9.79
N ALA A 88 -6.92 1.17 9.22
CA ALA A 88 -6.66 1.18 7.79
C ALA A 88 -5.80 -0.04 7.39
N TYR A 89 -4.78 -0.38 8.19
CA TYR A 89 -3.90 -1.52 7.94
C TYR A 89 -4.66 -2.85 7.97
N GLU A 90 -5.64 -3.02 8.86
CA GLU A 90 -6.52 -4.20 8.86
C GLU A 90 -7.40 -4.30 7.60
N GLY A 91 -7.70 -3.16 6.97
CA GLY A 91 -8.52 -3.09 5.76
C GLY A 91 -7.74 -3.15 4.45
N MET A 92 -6.46 -2.75 4.46
CA MET A 92 -5.63 -2.64 3.26
C MET A 92 -5.44 -3.97 2.50
N PRO A 93 -5.25 -5.13 3.17
CA PRO A 93 -5.14 -6.44 2.52
C PRO A 93 -6.35 -6.85 1.65
N TYR A 94 -7.51 -6.21 1.82
CA TYR A 94 -8.66 -6.45 0.93
C TYR A 94 -8.47 -5.90 -0.49
N PHE A 95 -7.49 -4.99 -0.67
CA PHE A 95 -7.06 -4.43 -1.94
C PHE A 95 -5.89 -5.22 -2.53
N LYS A 96 -6.15 -6.48 -2.90
CA LYS A 96 -5.14 -7.37 -3.50
C LYS A 96 -4.47 -6.70 -4.72
N PRO A 97 -3.13 -6.83 -4.88
CA PRO A 97 -2.22 -7.69 -4.12
C PRO A 97 -1.53 -6.99 -2.92
N PHE A 98 -2.07 -5.88 -2.40
CA PHE A 98 -1.43 -5.14 -1.31
C PHE A 98 -1.44 -5.94 0.00
N GLU A 99 -0.31 -5.98 0.70
CA GLU A 99 -0.12 -6.69 1.96
C GLU A 99 0.61 -5.83 2.99
N ILE A 100 0.25 -6.01 4.26
CA ILE A 100 0.89 -5.39 5.41
C ILE A 100 1.76 -6.45 6.07
N PHE A 101 3.06 -6.19 6.16
CA PHE A 101 4.03 -7.15 6.67
C PHE A 101 4.30 -6.97 8.16
N ALA A 102 4.59 -8.08 8.84
CA ALA A 102 5.12 -8.07 10.20
C ALA A 102 6.52 -7.42 10.22
N PRO A 103 6.87 -6.66 11.27
CA PRO A 103 8.19 -6.02 11.40
C PRO A 103 9.37 -6.98 11.23
N GLU A 104 9.25 -8.21 11.74
CA GLU A 104 10.28 -9.23 11.66
C GLU A 104 10.51 -9.68 10.22
N THR A 105 9.44 -9.82 9.44
CA THR A 105 9.52 -10.20 8.02
C THR A 105 10.15 -9.08 7.20
N SER A 106 9.69 -7.84 7.40
CA SER A 106 10.28 -6.68 6.74
C SER A 106 11.76 -6.52 7.09
N ASN A 107 12.14 -6.70 8.36
CA ASN A 107 13.53 -6.63 8.78
C ASN A 107 14.38 -7.72 8.12
N ALA A 108 13.91 -8.98 8.14
CA ALA A 108 14.64 -10.09 7.55
C ALA A 108 14.86 -9.89 6.03
N VAL A 109 13.81 -9.51 5.29
CA VAL A 109 13.90 -9.31 3.84
C VAL A 109 14.75 -8.09 3.49
N MET A 110 14.55 -6.96 4.16
CA MET A 110 15.35 -5.76 3.90
C MET A 110 16.83 -5.95 4.27
N SER A 111 17.12 -6.71 5.33
CA SER A 111 18.48 -7.10 5.67
C SER A 111 19.09 -8.00 4.59
N ALA A 112 18.35 -9.00 4.09
CA ALA A 112 18.82 -9.86 3.01
C ALA A 112 19.11 -9.07 1.74
N ILE A 113 18.26 -8.11 1.36
CA ILE A 113 18.49 -7.25 0.21
C ILE A 113 19.73 -6.37 0.41
N LEU A 114 19.95 -5.84 1.62
CA LEU A 114 21.17 -5.10 1.94
C LEU A 114 22.42 -5.97 1.75
N PHE A 115 22.42 -7.20 2.26
CA PHE A 115 23.53 -8.12 2.05
C PHE A 115 23.76 -8.42 0.57
N HIS A 116 22.69 -8.66 -0.19
CA HIS A 116 22.75 -8.82 -1.64
C HIS A 116 23.41 -7.62 -2.32
N ASP A 117 22.96 -6.40 -2.00
CA ASP A 117 23.48 -5.16 -2.58
C ASP A 117 24.95 -4.89 -2.28
N LEU A 118 25.44 -5.36 -1.14
CA LEU A 118 26.85 -5.22 -0.74
C LEU A 118 27.76 -6.27 -1.37
N HIS A 119 27.25 -7.47 -1.66
CA HIS A 119 28.09 -8.61 -2.06
C HIS A 119 27.98 -8.96 -3.54
N ASP A 120 26.87 -8.65 -4.21
CA ASP A 120 26.69 -8.94 -5.63
C ASP A 120 27.23 -7.81 -6.51
N PRO A 121 28.29 -8.02 -7.30
CA PRO A 121 28.80 -7.03 -8.23
C PRO A 121 27.78 -6.62 -9.30
N SER A 122 26.78 -7.47 -9.58
CA SER A 122 25.72 -7.21 -10.55
C SER A 122 24.56 -6.39 -10.00
N SER A 123 24.48 -6.19 -8.68
CA SER A 123 23.42 -5.39 -8.07
C SER A 123 23.44 -3.95 -8.61
N VAL A 124 22.25 -3.36 -8.75
CA VAL A 124 22.11 -1.95 -9.11
C VAL A 124 22.67 -1.02 -8.05
N ALA A 125 22.85 -1.48 -6.80
CA ALA A 125 23.51 -0.73 -5.75
C ALA A 125 24.98 -0.44 -6.08
N ASN A 126 25.63 -1.34 -6.84
CA ASN A 126 26.99 -1.12 -7.32
C ASN A 126 26.99 -0.03 -8.41
N PRO A 127 27.80 1.03 -8.27
CA PRO A 127 27.84 2.12 -9.24
C PRO A 127 28.36 1.70 -10.62
N LYS A 128 29.08 0.58 -10.72
CA LYS A 128 29.58 0.03 -11.99
C LYS A 128 28.48 -0.64 -12.82
N THR A 129 27.36 -1.02 -12.20
CA THR A 129 26.19 -1.56 -12.89
C THR A 129 25.47 -0.44 -13.64
N SER A 130 25.26 -0.60 -14.94
CA SER A 130 24.58 0.42 -15.75
C SER A 130 23.08 0.46 -15.47
N ILE A 131 22.52 1.66 -15.29
CA ILE A 131 21.08 1.91 -15.19
C ILE A 131 20.69 3.02 -16.16
N ALA A 132 19.54 2.89 -16.81
CA ALA A 132 19.08 3.85 -17.81
C ALA A 132 18.54 5.14 -17.18
N ASN A 133 17.92 5.03 -16.00
CA ASN A 133 17.39 6.15 -15.22
C ASN A 133 17.86 6.04 -13.77
N PRO A 134 18.39 7.12 -13.15
CA PRO A 134 18.84 7.09 -11.77
C PRO A 134 17.79 6.61 -10.75
N ASN A 135 16.49 6.83 -11.03
CA ASN A 135 15.42 6.36 -10.14
C ASN A 135 15.21 4.85 -10.18
N GLN A 136 15.78 4.14 -11.16
CA GLN A 136 15.76 2.67 -11.17
C GLN A 136 16.52 2.06 -9.99
N LEU A 137 17.42 2.83 -9.35
CA LEU A 137 18.06 2.47 -8.09
C LEU A 137 17.04 2.06 -7.01
N PHE A 138 15.87 2.69 -7.00
CA PHE A 138 14.80 2.42 -6.03
C PHE A 138 13.74 1.44 -6.56
N SER A 139 13.91 0.91 -7.77
CA SER A 139 12.90 0.05 -8.41
C SER A 139 13.33 -1.41 -8.39
N TYR A 140 14.57 -1.69 -8.78
CA TYR A 140 15.12 -3.04 -8.74
C TYR A 140 15.29 -3.50 -7.29
N GLY A 141 15.04 -4.79 -7.03
CA GLY A 141 15.16 -5.39 -5.69
C GLY A 141 14.10 -4.94 -4.66
N SER A 142 13.15 -4.08 -5.05
CA SER A 142 12.21 -3.49 -4.09
C SER A 142 11.17 -4.48 -3.57
N PHE A 143 11.05 -4.52 -2.24
CA PHE A 143 10.05 -5.30 -1.53
C PHE A 143 8.81 -4.45 -1.23
N HIS A 144 8.12 -4.00 -2.27
CA HIS A 144 7.06 -2.99 -2.15
C HIS A 144 5.70 -3.54 -1.62
N GLY A 145 5.63 -4.79 -1.17
CA GLY A 145 4.42 -5.40 -0.58
C GLY A 145 3.17 -5.42 -1.45
N GLY A 146 3.33 -5.44 -2.79
CA GLY A 146 2.20 -5.39 -3.73
C GLY A 146 1.63 -3.99 -3.99
N VAL A 147 2.12 -2.96 -3.29
CA VAL A 147 1.59 -1.59 -3.37
C VAL A 147 1.60 -1.01 -4.79
N TRP A 148 2.68 -1.23 -5.55
CA TRP A 148 2.82 -0.75 -6.93
C TRP A 148 1.88 -1.45 -7.91
N ARG A 149 1.46 -2.67 -7.59
CA ARG A 149 0.55 -3.50 -8.39
C ARG A 149 -0.91 -3.33 -7.96
N CYS A 150 -1.16 -2.57 -6.89
CA CYS A 150 -2.51 -2.25 -6.48
C CYS A 150 -3.19 -1.43 -7.57
N ALA A 151 -4.48 -1.72 -7.83
CA ALA A 151 -5.27 -0.99 -8.81
C ALA A 151 -5.51 0.47 -8.43
N TYR A 152 -5.37 0.80 -7.14
CA TYR A 152 -5.67 2.11 -6.57
C TYR A 152 -4.47 2.71 -5.86
N GLU A 153 -4.37 4.04 -5.89
CA GLU A 153 -3.31 4.78 -5.20
C GLU A 153 -3.44 4.60 -3.68
N VAL A 154 -2.31 4.42 -2.99
CA VAL A 154 -2.27 4.17 -1.53
C VAL A 154 -2.99 5.25 -0.73
N ASP A 155 -2.78 6.51 -1.11
CA ASP A 155 -3.39 7.67 -0.46
C ASP A 155 -4.92 7.73 -0.67
N SER A 156 -5.47 6.94 -1.60
CA SER A 156 -6.90 6.90 -1.90
C SER A 156 -7.65 5.70 -1.29
N ILE A 157 -6.94 4.76 -0.67
CA ILE A 157 -7.54 3.53 -0.12
C ILE A 157 -7.63 3.54 1.41
N GLY A 158 -7.06 4.52 2.12
CA GLY A 158 -7.02 4.54 3.59
C GLY A 158 -8.41 4.50 4.23
N GLU A 159 -9.25 5.49 3.95
CA GLU A 159 -10.61 5.55 4.49
C GLU A 159 -11.48 4.38 4.01
N ALA A 160 -11.36 4.00 2.74
CA ALA A 160 -12.03 2.83 2.21
C ALA A 160 -11.63 1.56 3.01
N SER A 161 -10.34 1.38 3.30
CA SER A 161 -9.85 0.25 4.09
C SER A 161 -10.51 0.20 5.47
N VAL A 162 -10.62 1.34 6.17
CA VAL A 162 -11.31 1.43 7.47
C VAL A 162 -12.77 1.01 7.36
N PHE A 163 -13.51 1.56 6.39
CA PHE A 163 -14.92 1.18 6.18
C PHE A 163 -15.07 -0.30 5.81
N ARG A 164 -14.14 -0.84 5.02
CA ARG A 164 -14.18 -2.25 4.65
C ARG A 164 -13.97 -3.15 5.85
N TYR A 165 -13.04 -2.79 6.72
CA TYR A 165 -12.73 -3.49 7.96
C TYR A 165 -13.95 -3.51 8.90
N PHE A 166 -14.51 -2.34 9.24
CA PHE A 166 -15.68 -2.29 10.12
C PHE A 166 -16.93 -2.90 9.48
N GLY A 167 -17.11 -2.77 8.16
CA GLY A 167 -18.19 -3.44 7.45
C GLY A 167 -18.12 -4.96 7.55
N ARG A 168 -16.91 -5.56 7.55
CA ARG A 168 -16.71 -7.00 7.79
C ARG A 168 -17.05 -7.37 9.23
N LEU A 169 -16.59 -6.58 10.20
CA LEU A 169 -16.85 -6.81 11.62
C LEU A 169 -18.35 -6.75 11.94
N ALA A 170 -19.08 -5.80 11.35
CA ALA A 170 -20.52 -5.62 11.57
C ALA A 170 -21.38 -6.67 10.83
N GLN A 171 -20.87 -7.27 9.75
CA GLN A 171 -21.59 -8.21 8.90
C GLN A 171 -22.27 -9.36 9.66
N PRO A 172 -21.61 -10.13 10.56
CA PRO A 172 -22.28 -11.20 11.30
C PRO A 172 -23.40 -10.70 12.21
N TYR A 173 -23.24 -9.54 12.85
CA TYR A 173 -24.27 -8.95 13.72
C TYR A 173 -25.50 -8.52 12.93
N PHE A 174 -25.30 -7.94 11.74
CA PHE A 174 -26.40 -7.58 10.86
C PHE A 174 -27.21 -8.81 10.43
N TYR A 175 -26.54 -9.89 10.01
CA TYR A 175 -27.23 -11.14 9.65
C TYR A 175 -27.92 -11.79 10.85
N GLY A 176 -27.31 -11.74 12.04
CA GLY A 176 -27.95 -12.22 13.27
C GLY A 176 -29.22 -11.45 13.61
N ALA A 177 -29.17 -10.11 13.57
CA ALA A 177 -30.34 -9.26 13.82
C ALA A 177 -31.44 -9.48 12.77
N LEU A 178 -31.07 -9.61 11.49
CA LEU A 178 -32.01 -9.92 10.42
C LEU A 178 -32.70 -11.27 10.63
N ALA A 179 -31.94 -12.31 10.98
CA ALA A 179 -32.49 -13.64 11.25
C ALA A 179 -33.48 -13.63 12.42
N VAL A 180 -33.14 -12.93 13.51
CA VAL A 180 -34.06 -12.75 14.66
C VAL A 180 -35.31 -11.99 14.26
N GLY A 181 -35.19 -10.91 13.49
CA GLY A 181 -36.32 -10.14 13.01
C GLY A 181 -37.27 -10.94 12.11
N VAL A 182 -36.71 -11.73 11.17
CA VAL A 182 -37.49 -12.62 10.30
C VAL A 182 -38.18 -13.71 11.12
N ALA A 183 -37.50 -14.31 12.09
CA ALA A 183 -38.09 -15.31 12.98
C ALA A 183 -39.23 -14.73 13.83
N ALA A 184 -39.05 -13.54 14.40
CA ALA A 184 -40.07 -12.85 15.18
C ALA A 184 -41.29 -12.47 14.33
N ALA A 185 -41.08 -11.96 13.11
CA ALA A 185 -42.16 -11.66 12.18
C ALA A 185 -42.93 -12.93 11.77
N GLY A 186 -42.21 -14.03 11.50
CA GLY A 186 -42.83 -15.32 11.19
C GLY A 186 -43.68 -15.87 12.34
N MET A 187 -43.18 -15.79 13.58
CA MET A 187 -43.95 -16.19 14.78
C MET A 187 -45.19 -15.32 14.97
N PHE A 188 -45.08 -14.00 14.77
CA PHE A 188 -46.23 -13.08 14.89
C PHE A 188 -47.31 -13.35 13.82
N MET A 189 -46.91 -13.65 12.58
CA MET A 189 -47.84 -14.01 11.50
C MET A 189 -48.51 -15.37 11.75
N ALA A 190 -47.78 -16.34 12.31
CA ALA A 190 -48.35 -17.63 12.69
C ALA A 190 -49.36 -17.50 13.85
N SER A 191 -49.08 -16.66 14.85
CA SER A 191 -50.00 -16.44 15.98
C SER A 191 -51.23 -15.59 15.65
N SER A 192 -51.21 -14.84 14.55
CA SER A 192 -52.34 -14.01 14.09
C SER A 192 -53.24 -14.69 13.07
N SER A 193 -52.88 -15.90 12.61
CA SER A 193 -53.65 -16.73 11.69
C SER A 193 -54.33 -17.94 12.37
N SER A 194 -54.14 -18.08 13.69
CA SER A 194 -54.79 -19.04 14.60
C SER A 194 -55.77 -18.33 15.52
#